data_AF-A0A7K0I796-F1
#
_entry.id   AF-A0A7K0I796-F1
#
_cell.length_a   1.000
_cell.length_b   1.000
_cell.length_c   1.000
_cell.angle_alpha   90.00
_cell.angle_beta   90.00
_cell.angle_gamma   90.00
#
_symmetry.space_group_name_H-M   'P 1'
#
loop_
_entity.id
_entity.type
_entity.pdbx_description
1 polymer ?
#
loop_
_entity_poly.entity_id
_entity_poly.type
_entity_poly.pdbx_seq_one_letter_code
_entity_poly.pdbx_strand_id
1 'polypeptide(L)'
;MSSAAHDAEGLVALAPPRLDHPVRLSDYLGAAGATVMIQRALNCVDSRLVDHGLRVGAIMDAMLEAAGWEPARRRDACLMALMHDIGAYCTEEIDRLVEFESCDVWEHSFYGYLFFKELSPLAGYAEVVLYHHMPYRLFTDQDPAVRFLAQVLQVADRVDMLLLERPRASAEEVAHALGSAPAGQFSFEATALFQEAERRAGLLGQLRGGFDAGDALRKVSAAADPDAAAAFLDMLVHVIDFRSRHTVTHTVTTAWTAYEIARRLIADEAERGRVYCAALLHDVGKIGIPLGILEKPGRLDAREMAVMRTHVTLTESILAGCVPNDIAAAAARHHEKLDGSG
;
A
#
# COMPACT_ATOMS: atom_id res chain seq x y z
N MET A 1 -27.49 16.32 2.50
CA MET A 1 -26.68 15.27 1.88
C MET A 1 -26.20 15.86 0.57
N SER A 2 -24.94 16.29 0.56
CA SER A 2 -24.35 17.20 -0.45
C SER A 2 -24.10 16.47 -1.78
N SER A 3 -24.19 17.18 -2.92
CA SER A 3 -24.01 16.61 -4.27
C SER A 3 -22.64 15.97 -4.49
N ALA A 4 -21.64 16.32 -3.67
CA ALA A 4 -20.26 15.80 -3.78
C ALA A 4 -20.15 14.27 -3.63
N ALA A 5 -21.03 13.62 -2.85
CA ALA A 5 -21.07 12.16 -2.75
C ALA A 5 -21.56 11.48 -4.05
N HIS A 6 -22.36 12.20 -4.85
CA HIS A 6 -22.79 11.76 -6.18
C HIS A 6 -21.82 12.21 -7.29
N ASP A 7 -21.15 13.36 -7.13
CA ASP A 7 -20.27 13.94 -8.16
C ASP A 7 -18.88 13.27 -8.26
N ALA A 8 -18.56 12.29 -7.39
CA ALA A 8 -17.35 11.47 -7.48
C ALA A 8 -17.34 10.42 -8.63
N GLU A 9 -18.26 10.56 -9.58
CA GLU A 9 -18.36 9.74 -10.80
C GLU A 9 -17.16 9.88 -11.76
N GLY A 10 -16.32 10.90 -11.60
CA GLY A 10 -15.31 11.32 -12.59
C GLY A 10 -13.90 10.74 -12.48
N LEU A 11 -13.54 9.99 -11.43
CA LEU A 11 -12.19 9.41 -11.29
C LEU A 11 -12.04 8.16 -12.18
N VAL A 12 -11.98 8.36 -13.50
CA VAL A 12 -11.76 7.29 -14.48
C VAL A 12 -10.30 6.80 -14.38
N ALA A 13 -10.12 5.49 -14.24
CA ALA A 13 -8.82 4.83 -14.22
C ALA A 13 -8.08 5.05 -15.54
N LEU A 14 -7.01 5.84 -15.51
CA LEU A 14 -5.98 5.79 -16.55
C LEU A 14 -5.24 4.46 -16.37
N ALA A 15 -5.08 3.70 -17.46
CA ALA A 15 -4.30 2.47 -17.41
C ALA A 15 -2.82 2.83 -17.18
N PRO A 16 -2.18 2.35 -16.09
CA PRO A 16 -0.77 2.62 -15.85
C PRO A 16 0.09 1.96 -16.94
N PRO A 17 1.34 2.42 -17.14
CA PRO A 17 2.32 1.70 -17.95
C PRO A 17 2.43 0.25 -17.44
N ARG A 18 2.20 -0.71 -18.34
CA ARG A 18 2.35 -2.14 -18.07
C ARG A 18 3.72 -2.59 -18.55
N LEU A 19 4.41 -3.36 -17.72
CA LEU A 19 5.59 -4.07 -18.20
C LEU A 19 5.13 -5.16 -19.17
N ASP A 20 5.87 -5.34 -20.27
CA ASP A 20 5.60 -6.45 -21.18
C ASP A 20 6.17 -7.73 -20.57
N HIS A 21 5.27 -8.54 -20.01
CA HIS A 21 5.63 -9.81 -19.39
C HIS A 21 5.55 -10.94 -20.42
N PRO A 22 6.54 -11.84 -20.48
CA PRO A 22 6.51 -12.99 -21.38
C PRO A 22 5.46 -14.03 -20.99
N VAL A 23 4.82 -13.86 -19.82
CA VAL A 23 3.81 -14.76 -19.26
C VAL A 23 2.66 -13.97 -18.65
N ARG A 24 1.49 -14.60 -18.54
CA ARG A 24 0.35 -14.02 -17.83
C ARG A 24 0.54 -14.18 -16.32
N LEU A 25 0.82 -13.09 -15.63
CA LEU A 25 1.04 -13.12 -14.18
C LEU A 25 -0.19 -13.58 -13.39
N SER A 26 -1.39 -13.35 -13.91
CA SER A 26 -2.65 -13.81 -13.33
C SER A 26 -2.78 -15.34 -13.25
N ASP A 27 -1.94 -16.09 -13.97
CA ASP A 27 -1.88 -17.56 -13.84
C ASP A 27 -1.20 -18.01 -12.53
N TYR A 28 -0.43 -17.12 -11.89
CA TYR A 28 0.38 -17.43 -10.70
C TYR A 28 -0.02 -16.59 -9.47
N LEU A 29 -0.64 -15.43 -9.68
CA LEU A 29 -1.05 -14.52 -8.61
C LEU A 29 -2.45 -13.97 -8.87
N GLY A 30 -3.36 -14.19 -7.93
CA GLY A 30 -4.68 -13.54 -7.92
C GLY A 30 -4.63 -12.16 -7.26
N ALA A 31 -5.63 -11.31 -7.54
CA ALA A 31 -5.68 -9.96 -6.99
C ALA A 31 -5.75 -9.92 -5.46
N ALA A 32 -6.39 -10.93 -4.84
CA ALA A 32 -6.37 -11.11 -3.39
C ALA A 32 -4.95 -11.39 -2.86
N GLY A 33 -4.18 -12.23 -3.57
CA GLY A 33 -2.78 -12.48 -3.24
C GLY A 33 -1.95 -11.21 -3.34
N ALA A 34 -2.15 -10.42 -4.41
CA ALA A 34 -1.45 -9.15 -4.61
C ALA A 34 -1.75 -8.15 -3.49
N THR A 35 -3.01 -8.01 -3.08
CA THR A 35 -3.42 -7.11 -1.99
C THR A 35 -2.78 -7.52 -0.65
N VAL A 36 -2.74 -8.83 -0.36
CA VAL A 36 -2.05 -9.35 0.83
C VAL A 36 -0.55 -9.10 0.76
N MET A 37 0.07 -9.30 -0.40
CA MET A 37 1.49 -9.00 -0.61
C MET A 37 1.80 -7.53 -0.40
N ILE A 38 0.97 -6.62 -0.93
CA ILE A 38 1.06 -5.18 -0.67
C ILE A 38 1.04 -4.94 0.83
N GLN A 39 -0.02 -5.35 1.52
CA GLN A 39 -0.13 -5.11 2.96
C GLN A 39 1.05 -5.65 3.77
N ARG A 40 1.54 -6.86 3.47
CA ARG A 40 2.73 -7.41 4.15
C ARG A 40 3.97 -6.61 3.84
N ALA A 41 4.16 -6.18 2.60
CA ALA A 41 5.27 -5.34 2.20
C ALA A 41 5.25 -3.99 2.95
N LEU A 42 4.09 -3.33 3.04
CA LEU A 42 3.90 -2.09 3.82
C LEU A 42 4.25 -2.29 5.30
N ASN A 43 3.78 -3.39 5.91
CA ASN A 43 4.05 -3.71 7.32
C ASN A 43 5.54 -4.00 7.61
N CYS A 44 6.33 -4.31 6.59
CA CYS A 44 7.77 -4.55 6.75
C CYS A 44 8.57 -3.25 6.88
N VAL A 45 7.97 -2.09 6.56
CA VAL A 45 8.66 -0.81 6.56
C VAL A 45 8.80 -0.25 7.97
N ASP A 46 7.72 -0.20 8.74
CA ASP A 46 7.77 0.23 10.14
C ASP A 46 6.85 -0.64 11.01
N SER A 47 7.46 -1.28 12.01
CA SER A 47 6.76 -2.09 13.01
C SER A 47 5.69 -1.34 13.83
N ARG A 48 5.76 0.00 13.90
CA ARG A 48 4.78 0.87 14.58
C ARG A 48 3.51 1.07 13.75
N LEU A 49 3.61 0.97 12.43
CA LEU A 49 2.52 1.22 11.48
C LEU A 49 1.89 -0.09 10.98
N VAL A 50 2.14 -1.20 11.66
CA VAL A 50 1.56 -2.51 11.31
C VAL A 50 0.05 -2.41 11.26
N ASP A 51 -0.52 -2.75 10.10
CA ASP A 51 -1.94 -2.70 9.78
C ASP A 51 -2.59 -1.31 9.88
N HIS A 52 -1.81 -0.23 9.98
CA HIS A 52 -2.32 1.15 10.00
C HIS A 52 -3.16 1.44 8.75
N GLY A 53 -2.59 1.27 7.56
CA GLY A 53 -3.31 1.48 6.31
C GLY A 53 -4.59 0.63 6.20
N LEU A 54 -4.59 -0.59 6.76
CA LEU A 54 -5.80 -1.43 6.80
C LEU A 54 -6.87 -0.85 7.74
N ARG A 55 -6.49 -0.38 8.93
CA ARG A 55 -7.43 0.23 9.88
C ARG A 55 -7.98 1.55 9.33
N VAL A 56 -7.14 2.39 8.73
CA VAL A 56 -7.56 3.61 8.01
C VAL A 56 -8.53 3.26 6.89
N GLY A 57 -8.22 2.24 6.08
CA GLY A 57 -9.12 1.73 5.05
C GLY A 57 -10.46 1.24 5.61
N ALA A 58 -10.48 0.55 6.74
CA ALA A 58 -11.71 0.10 7.38
C ALA A 58 -12.56 1.24 7.96
N ILE A 59 -11.92 2.26 8.56
CA ILE A 59 -12.61 3.47 9.02
C ILE A 59 -13.20 4.21 7.81
N MET A 60 -12.42 4.37 6.74
CA MET A 60 -12.85 5.00 5.49
C MET A 60 -14.00 4.22 4.83
N ASP A 61 -13.94 2.88 4.77
CA ASP A 61 -15.01 2.02 4.25
C ASP A 61 -16.34 2.32 4.94
N ALA A 62 -16.33 2.36 6.27
CA ALA A 62 -17.53 2.60 7.07
C ALA A 62 -18.06 4.03 6.93
N MET A 63 -17.17 5.02 6.79
CA MET A 63 -17.56 6.40 6.50
C MET A 63 -18.22 6.52 5.13
N LEU A 64 -17.66 5.88 4.10
CA LEU A 64 -18.21 5.88 2.75
C LEU A 64 -19.53 5.08 2.68
N GLU A 65 -19.66 4.00 3.46
CA GLU A 65 -20.92 3.27 3.60
C GLU A 65 -22.01 4.15 4.22
N ALA A 66 -21.68 4.89 5.28
CA ALA A 66 -22.58 5.85 5.89
C ALA A 66 -22.99 6.96 4.91
N ALA A 67 -22.08 7.34 3.99
CA ALA A 67 -22.34 8.28 2.90
C ALA A 67 -23.15 7.67 1.73
N GLY A 68 -23.44 6.37 1.74
CA GLY A 68 -24.24 5.68 0.72
C GLY A 68 -23.44 5.26 -0.52
N TRP A 69 -22.12 5.10 -0.42
CA TRP A 69 -21.29 4.68 -1.55
C TRP A 69 -21.49 3.20 -1.89
N GLU A 70 -21.55 2.91 -3.19
CA GLU A 70 -21.62 1.55 -3.72
C GLU A 70 -20.39 0.71 -3.31
N PRO A 71 -20.56 -0.58 -2.98
CA PRO A 71 -19.47 -1.44 -2.53
C PRO A 71 -18.25 -1.46 -3.45
N ALA A 72 -18.45 -1.34 -4.77
CA ALA A 72 -17.35 -1.32 -5.72
C ALA A 72 -16.42 -0.12 -5.56
N ARG A 73 -16.99 1.08 -5.38
CA ARG A 73 -16.19 2.31 -5.21
C ARG A 73 -15.52 2.36 -3.85
N ARG A 74 -16.19 1.85 -2.82
CA ARG A 74 -15.60 1.73 -1.49
C ARG A 74 -14.32 0.90 -1.51
N ARG A 75 -14.29 -0.21 -2.26
CA ARG A 75 -13.09 -1.05 -2.37
C ARG A 75 -11.88 -0.30 -2.93
N ASP A 76 -12.04 0.41 -4.04
CA ASP A 76 -10.93 1.17 -4.65
C ASP A 76 -10.43 2.28 -3.70
N ALA A 77 -11.35 2.97 -3.03
CA ALA A 77 -11.03 3.94 -2.00
C ALA A 77 -10.29 3.31 -0.81
N CYS A 78 -10.65 2.08 -0.40
CA CYS A 78 -9.97 1.35 0.66
C CYS A 78 -8.59 0.83 0.24
N LEU A 79 -8.43 0.37 -1.01
CA LEU A 79 -7.11 0.03 -1.57
C LEU A 79 -6.20 1.26 -1.59
N MET A 80 -6.75 2.43 -1.95
CA MET A 80 -6.00 3.68 -1.87
C MET A 80 -5.63 4.01 -0.43
N ALA A 81 -6.57 3.94 0.52
CA ALA A 81 -6.32 4.20 1.94
C ALA A 81 -5.27 3.24 2.54
N LEU A 82 -5.27 1.97 2.15
CA LEU A 82 -4.23 1.00 2.53
C LEU A 82 -2.84 1.48 2.14
N MET A 83 -2.72 2.16 1.01
CA MET A 83 -1.46 2.55 0.39
C MET A 83 -1.18 4.06 0.45
N HIS A 84 -1.97 4.84 1.19
CA HIS A 84 -1.90 6.31 1.08
C HIS A 84 -0.50 6.86 1.47
N ASP A 85 0.16 6.24 2.45
CA ASP A 85 1.52 6.57 2.87
C ASP A 85 2.62 5.85 2.07
N ILE A 86 2.31 5.31 0.89
CA ILE A 86 3.31 4.62 0.05
C ILE A 86 4.53 5.50 -0.27
N GLY A 87 4.34 6.82 -0.34
CA GLY A 87 5.44 7.74 -0.61
C GLY A 87 6.42 7.91 0.55
N ALA A 88 6.02 7.60 1.79
CA ALA A 88 6.91 7.71 2.94
C ALA A 88 8.02 6.66 2.91
N TYR A 89 7.83 5.61 2.11
CA TYR A 89 8.85 4.60 1.88
C TYR A 89 10.03 5.09 1.05
N CYS A 90 9.92 6.25 0.39
CA CYS A 90 11.01 6.84 -0.39
C CYS A 90 11.81 7.89 0.37
N THR A 91 11.42 8.23 1.59
CA THR A 91 12.09 9.24 2.41
C THR A 91 12.66 8.60 3.68
N GLU A 92 13.67 9.22 4.28
CA GLU A 92 14.15 8.83 5.63
C GLU A 92 13.17 9.27 6.73
N GLU A 93 11.99 9.78 6.37
CA GLU A 93 11.02 10.42 7.27
C GLU A 93 10.09 9.45 8.00
N ILE A 94 10.36 8.14 7.95
CA ILE A 94 9.58 7.13 8.69
C ILE A 94 9.47 7.50 10.18
N ASP A 95 10.52 8.09 10.77
CA ASP A 95 10.46 8.58 12.15
C ASP A 95 9.56 9.81 12.35
N ARG A 96 9.38 10.64 11.32
CA ARG A 96 8.52 11.84 11.35
C ARG A 96 7.04 11.54 11.15
N LEU A 97 6.69 10.42 10.50
CA LEU A 97 5.29 9.95 10.39
C LEU A 97 4.66 9.68 11.76
N VAL A 98 5.48 9.23 12.72
CA VAL A 98 5.04 8.93 14.08
C VAL A 98 5.15 10.17 14.99
N GLU A 99 5.94 11.18 14.61
CA GLU A 99 6.05 12.43 15.35
C GLU A 99 4.89 13.38 15.01
N PHE A 100 3.94 13.43 15.93
CA PHE A 100 2.88 14.42 15.93
C PHE A 100 3.46 15.84 15.99
N GLU A 101 3.09 16.67 15.01
CA GLU A 101 3.62 18.00 14.69
C GLU A 101 4.92 18.00 13.87
N SER A 102 4.82 18.00 12.54
CA SER A 102 5.90 18.54 11.73
C SER A 102 5.37 19.21 10.46
N CYS A 103 5.96 20.33 10.08
CA CYS A 103 5.49 21.20 9.01
C CYS A 103 5.92 20.74 7.60
N ASP A 104 6.47 19.53 7.48
CA ASP A 104 7.11 18.97 6.28
C ASP A 104 6.47 17.64 5.79
N VAL A 105 5.24 17.32 6.21
CA VAL A 105 4.47 16.11 5.85
C VAL A 105 4.10 16.00 4.35
N TRP A 106 4.59 16.92 3.52
CA TRP A 106 4.25 16.98 2.10
C TRP A 106 5.14 16.08 1.24
N GLU A 107 6.37 15.81 1.64
CA GLU A 107 7.30 15.03 0.81
C GLU A 107 6.73 13.64 0.49
N HIS A 108 6.25 12.91 1.50
CA HIS A 108 5.63 11.60 1.26
C HIS A 108 4.35 11.69 0.44
N SER A 109 3.56 12.76 0.60
CA SER A 109 2.35 12.96 -0.18
C SER A 109 2.67 13.22 -1.67
N PHE A 110 3.77 13.92 -1.96
CA PHE A 110 4.26 14.11 -3.33
C PHE A 110 4.77 12.80 -3.95
N TYR A 111 5.56 12.03 -3.21
CA TYR A 111 6.03 10.72 -3.67
C TYR A 111 4.86 9.74 -3.86
N GLY A 112 3.89 9.73 -2.94
CA GLY A 112 2.66 8.95 -3.04
C GLY A 112 1.84 9.35 -4.26
N TYR A 113 1.68 10.65 -4.52
CA TYR A 113 1.04 11.15 -5.74
C TYR A 113 1.70 10.61 -7.00
N LEU A 114 3.03 10.75 -7.13
CA LEU A 114 3.77 10.29 -8.31
C LEU A 114 3.63 8.78 -8.49
N PHE A 115 3.76 8.03 -7.40
CA PHE A 115 3.58 6.59 -7.40
C PHE A 115 2.17 6.19 -7.87
N PHE A 116 1.12 6.80 -7.32
CA PHE A 116 -0.24 6.50 -7.74
C PHE A 116 -0.48 6.90 -9.19
N LYS A 117 0.01 8.07 -9.59
CA LYS A 117 -0.21 8.61 -10.93
C LYS A 117 0.43 7.77 -12.01
N GLU A 118 1.65 7.30 -11.77
CA GLU A 118 2.49 6.69 -12.80
C GLU A 118 2.62 5.17 -12.68
N LEU A 119 2.40 4.57 -11.51
CA LEU A 119 2.75 3.17 -11.21
C LEU A 119 1.60 2.35 -10.64
N SER A 120 0.41 2.94 -10.45
CA SER A 120 -0.73 2.29 -9.83
C SER A 120 -1.93 2.17 -10.76
N PRO A 121 -2.70 1.06 -10.70
CA PRO A 121 -4.02 1.00 -11.34
C PRO A 121 -5.02 2.00 -10.75
N LEU A 122 -4.69 2.65 -9.62
CA LEU A 122 -5.52 3.64 -8.92
C LEU A 122 -5.12 5.08 -9.24
N ALA A 123 -4.57 5.35 -10.43
CA ALA A 123 -4.11 6.68 -10.84
C ALA A 123 -5.17 7.80 -10.71
N GLY A 124 -6.47 7.45 -10.77
CA GLY A 124 -7.56 8.38 -10.49
C GLY A 124 -7.55 8.96 -9.07
N TYR A 125 -7.00 8.23 -8.10
CA TYR A 125 -6.93 8.68 -6.71
C TYR A 125 -5.62 9.40 -6.36
N ALA A 126 -4.71 9.61 -7.32
CA ALA A 126 -3.42 10.23 -7.05
C ALA A 126 -3.54 11.58 -6.33
N GLU A 127 -4.47 12.44 -6.75
CA GLU A 127 -4.69 13.75 -6.10
C GLU A 127 -5.27 13.63 -4.69
N VAL A 128 -6.05 12.57 -4.40
CA VAL A 128 -6.51 12.29 -3.03
C VAL A 128 -5.31 12.05 -2.12
N VAL A 129 -4.36 11.23 -2.59
CA VAL A 129 -3.09 10.98 -1.89
C VAL A 129 -2.23 12.24 -1.81
N LEU A 130 -2.23 13.12 -2.81
CA LEU A 130 -1.49 14.38 -2.72
C LEU A 130 -2.00 15.29 -1.59
N TYR A 131 -3.33 15.36 -1.42
CA TYR A 131 -3.97 16.35 -0.56
C TYR A 131 -4.45 15.80 0.79
N HIS A 132 -4.16 14.54 1.13
CA HIS A 132 -4.74 13.90 2.33
C HIS A 132 -4.29 14.52 3.66
N HIS A 133 -3.21 15.30 3.72
CA HIS A 133 -2.87 16.10 4.91
C HIS A 133 -3.30 17.57 4.82
N MET A 134 -3.79 18.03 3.66
CA MET A 134 -4.14 19.42 3.44
C MET A 134 -5.32 19.84 4.34
N PRO A 135 -5.17 20.91 5.16
CA PRO A 135 -6.30 21.47 5.90
C PRO A 135 -7.46 21.84 4.97
N TYR A 136 -8.69 21.50 5.34
CA TYR A 136 -9.88 21.75 4.54
C TYR A 136 -10.00 23.19 4.02
N ARG A 137 -9.63 24.18 4.85
CA ARG A 137 -9.69 25.61 4.51
C ARG A 137 -8.77 26.03 3.34
N LEU A 138 -7.81 25.20 2.96
CA LEU A 138 -6.87 25.48 1.88
C LEU A 138 -7.34 24.92 0.53
N PHE A 139 -8.38 24.07 0.51
CA PHE A 139 -8.96 23.62 -0.76
C PHE A 139 -9.68 24.77 -1.47
N THR A 140 -9.37 24.96 -2.74
CA THR A 140 -9.88 26.05 -3.57
C THR A 140 -10.73 25.51 -4.71
N ASP A 141 -10.09 25.12 -5.80
CA ASP A 141 -10.63 24.78 -7.11
C ASP A 141 -10.38 23.32 -7.50
N GLN A 142 -9.84 22.52 -6.57
CA GLN A 142 -9.71 21.07 -6.74
C GLN A 142 -11.09 20.44 -6.91
N ASP A 143 -11.10 19.33 -7.66
CA ASP A 143 -12.28 18.51 -7.92
C ASP A 143 -13.05 18.22 -6.60
N PRO A 144 -14.38 18.41 -6.55
CA PRO A 144 -15.18 18.16 -5.36
C PRO A 144 -15.01 16.75 -4.77
N ALA A 145 -14.84 15.75 -5.63
CA ALA A 145 -14.63 14.36 -5.23
C ALA A 145 -13.27 14.17 -4.56
N VAL A 146 -12.21 14.78 -5.12
CA VAL A 146 -10.86 14.77 -4.54
C VAL A 146 -10.89 15.41 -3.16
N ARG A 147 -11.51 16.59 -3.05
CA ARG A 147 -11.67 17.31 -1.78
C ARG A 147 -12.42 16.48 -0.74
N PHE A 148 -13.52 15.85 -1.14
CA PHE A 148 -14.32 15.00 -0.26
C PHE A 148 -13.50 13.80 0.24
N LEU A 149 -12.91 13.03 -0.68
CA LEU A 149 -12.15 11.82 -0.35
C LEU A 149 -10.89 12.12 0.46
N ALA A 150 -10.17 13.20 0.14
CA ALA A 150 -8.98 13.59 0.90
C ALA A 150 -9.35 13.91 2.36
N GLN A 151 -10.49 14.56 2.59
CA GLN A 151 -10.95 14.87 3.95
C GLN A 151 -11.48 13.65 4.70
N VAL A 152 -12.15 12.72 4.00
CA VAL A 152 -12.55 11.43 4.59
C VAL A 152 -11.32 10.63 5.01
N LEU A 153 -10.32 10.53 4.12
CA LEU A 153 -9.05 9.86 4.40
C LEU A 153 -8.31 10.52 5.57
N GLN A 154 -8.20 11.85 5.58
CA GLN A 154 -7.52 12.58 6.65
C GLN A 154 -8.15 12.36 8.02
N VAL A 155 -9.49 12.31 8.09
CA VAL A 155 -10.20 12.02 9.34
C VAL A 155 -9.96 10.56 9.75
N ALA A 156 -10.04 9.61 8.81
CA ALA A 156 -9.79 8.20 9.09
C ALA A 156 -8.37 7.94 9.61
N ASP A 157 -7.37 8.52 8.94
CA ASP A 157 -5.96 8.51 9.36
C ASP A 157 -5.80 9.06 10.78
N ARG A 158 -6.34 10.26 11.03
CA ARG A 158 -6.23 10.92 12.34
C ARG A 158 -6.86 10.11 13.46
N VAL A 159 -7.98 9.45 13.19
CA VAL A 159 -8.64 8.57 14.17
C VAL A 159 -7.76 7.38 14.49
N ASP A 160 -7.18 6.72 13.49
CA ASP A 160 -6.30 5.57 13.73
C ASP A 160 -5.04 5.96 14.52
N MET A 161 -4.40 7.06 14.14
CA MET A 161 -3.22 7.58 14.84
C MET A 161 -3.52 7.90 16.31
N LEU A 162 -4.68 8.49 16.60
CA LEU A 162 -5.12 8.72 17.98
C LEU A 162 -5.31 7.41 18.75
N LEU A 163 -5.81 6.35 18.09
CA LEU A 163 -6.00 5.05 18.72
C LEU A 163 -4.67 4.31 18.95
N LEU A 164 -3.67 4.52 18.11
CA LEU A 164 -2.31 4.02 18.36
C LEU A 164 -1.71 4.63 19.62
N GLU A 165 -1.88 5.94 19.82
CA GLU A 165 -1.41 6.64 21.03
C GLU A 165 -2.28 6.35 22.26
N ARG A 166 -3.60 6.28 22.06
CA ARG A 166 -4.61 6.09 23.10
C ARG A 166 -5.59 4.98 22.73
N PRO A 167 -5.20 3.70 22.91
CA PRO A 167 -5.99 2.54 22.46
C PRO A 167 -7.41 2.44 23.03
N ARG A 168 -7.69 3.15 24.13
CA ARG A 168 -9.01 3.15 24.80
C ARG A 168 -9.81 4.44 24.60
N ALA A 169 -9.35 5.37 23.74
CA ALA A 169 -10.00 6.65 23.49
C ALA A 169 -11.43 6.48 22.99
N SER A 170 -12.40 6.90 23.79
CA SER A 170 -13.85 6.87 23.53
C SER A 170 -14.24 7.72 22.32
N ALA A 171 -15.45 7.50 21.79
CA ALA A 171 -16.00 8.31 20.71
C ALA A 171 -16.04 9.81 21.06
N GLU A 172 -16.28 10.14 22.34
CA GLU A 172 -16.26 11.52 22.84
C GLU A 172 -14.84 12.11 22.81
N GLU A 173 -13.83 11.36 23.22
CA GLU A 173 -12.43 11.79 23.17
C GLU A 173 -11.95 11.96 21.72
N VAL A 174 -12.33 11.06 20.82
CA VAL A 174 -12.04 11.19 19.38
C VAL A 174 -12.70 12.43 18.81
N ALA A 175 -14.00 12.64 19.08
CA ALA A 175 -14.72 13.83 18.63
C ALA A 175 -14.12 15.12 19.20
N HIS A 176 -13.69 15.11 20.47
CA HIS A 176 -13.02 16.22 21.11
C HIS A 176 -11.66 16.51 20.47
N ALA A 177 -10.86 15.48 20.15
CA ALA A 177 -9.57 15.63 19.49
C ALA A 177 -9.73 16.22 18.07
N LEU A 178 -10.70 15.74 17.29
CA LEU A 178 -11.02 16.28 15.97
C LEU A 178 -11.54 17.73 16.07
N GLY A 179 -12.37 18.03 17.08
CA GLY A 179 -12.92 19.37 17.31
C GLY A 179 -11.93 20.39 17.88
N SER A 180 -10.86 19.93 18.51
CA SER A 180 -9.78 20.78 19.07
C SER A 180 -8.68 21.08 18.05
N ALA A 181 -8.74 20.49 16.86
CA ALA A 181 -7.81 20.79 15.78
C ALA A 181 -7.97 22.25 15.30
N PRO A 182 -6.95 22.84 14.63
CA PRO A 182 -7.04 24.19 14.09
C PRO A 182 -8.30 24.40 13.24
N ALA A 183 -8.89 25.58 13.33
CA ALA A 183 -10.12 25.88 12.60
C ALA A 183 -9.93 25.65 11.09
N GLY A 184 -10.83 24.86 10.50
CA GLY A 184 -10.76 24.48 9.10
C GLY A 184 -9.68 23.42 8.78
N GLN A 185 -9.21 22.67 9.78
CA GLN A 185 -8.38 21.48 9.57
C GLN A 185 -9.17 20.38 8.85
N PHE A 186 -10.33 20.02 9.39
CA PHE A 186 -11.21 19.00 8.84
C PHE A 186 -12.48 19.63 8.27
N SER A 187 -13.05 19.00 7.25
CA SER A 187 -14.39 19.34 6.80
C SER A 187 -15.44 18.89 7.83
N PHE A 188 -16.49 19.71 8.00
CA PHE A 188 -17.62 19.33 8.86
C PHE A 188 -18.26 18.02 8.37
N GLU A 189 -18.36 17.84 7.05
CA GLU A 189 -18.92 16.64 6.45
C GLU A 189 -18.14 15.37 6.81
N ALA A 190 -16.81 15.38 6.69
CA ALA A 190 -15.98 14.20 7.02
C ALA A 190 -16.05 13.85 8.51
N THR A 191 -15.97 14.84 9.41
CA THR A 191 -16.10 14.59 10.86
C THR A 191 -17.49 14.06 11.25
N ALA A 192 -18.56 14.57 10.62
CA ALA A 192 -19.92 14.08 10.83
C ALA A 192 -20.12 12.67 10.28
N LEU A 193 -19.50 12.33 9.14
CA LEU A 193 -19.52 10.98 8.58
C LEU A 193 -18.85 9.97 9.50
N PHE A 194 -17.71 10.32 10.11
CA PHE A 194 -17.06 9.46 11.09
C PHE A 194 -17.99 9.20 12.30
N GLN A 195 -18.62 10.24 12.84
CA GLN A 195 -19.57 10.09 13.94
C GLN A 195 -20.76 9.20 13.58
N GLU A 196 -21.28 9.32 12.36
CA GLU A 196 -22.36 8.46 11.89
C GLU A 196 -21.90 7.01 11.69
N ALA A 197 -20.71 6.80 11.13
CA ALA A 197 -20.12 5.48 10.96
C ALA A 197 -19.89 4.79 12.32
N GLU A 198 -19.39 5.52 13.32
CA GLU A 198 -19.25 5.04 14.69
C GLU A 198 -20.61 4.66 15.31
N ARG A 199 -21.65 5.49 15.12
CA ARG A 199 -23.01 5.18 15.62
C ARG A 199 -23.59 3.92 14.99
N ARG A 200 -23.37 3.70 13.69
CA ARG A 200 -23.95 2.56 12.95
C ARG A 200 -23.20 1.26 13.18
N ALA A 201 -21.87 1.31 13.18
CA ALA A 201 -21.03 0.12 13.16
C ALA A 201 -20.27 -0.13 14.48
N GLY A 202 -20.16 0.85 15.38
CA GLY A 202 -19.34 0.73 16.59
C GLY A 202 -17.86 0.47 16.25
N LEU A 203 -17.32 1.22 15.30
CA LEU A 203 -15.98 1.06 14.72
C LEU A 203 -14.89 1.03 15.78
N LEU A 204 -14.95 1.94 16.74
CA LEU A 204 -13.96 2.01 17.83
C LEU A 204 -13.96 0.73 18.66
N GLY A 205 -15.14 0.12 18.86
CA GLY A 205 -15.27 -1.18 19.50
C GLY A 205 -14.61 -2.31 18.70
N GLN A 206 -14.83 -2.33 17.39
CA GLN A 206 -14.26 -3.33 16.48
C GLN A 206 -12.73 -3.23 16.39
N LEU A 207 -12.20 -2.00 16.25
CA LEU A 207 -10.76 -1.75 16.19
C LEU A 207 -10.05 -2.17 17.49
N ARG A 208 -10.71 -2.00 18.65
CA ARG A 208 -10.20 -2.45 19.96
C ARG A 208 -10.33 -3.95 20.21
N GLY A 209 -11.42 -4.56 19.72
CA GLY A 209 -11.81 -5.93 20.03
C GLY A 209 -11.00 -7.02 19.32
N GLY A 210 -9.96 -6.63 18.59
CA GLY A 210 -9.21 -7.49 17.68
C GLY A 210 -9.66 -7.21 16.25
N PHE A 211 -9.11 -6.14 15.66
CA PHE A 211 -9.30 -5.82 14.25
C PHE A 211 -8.97 -7.05 13.38
N ASP A 212 -9.98 -7.58 12.68
CA ASP A 212 -9.78 -8.70 11.76
C ASP A 212 -9.20 -8.18 10.44
N ALA A 213 -7.88 -8.04 10.41
CA ALA A 213 -7.12 -7.66 9.21
C ALA A 213 -7.43 -8.60 8.03
N GLY A 214 -7.72 -9.87 8.30
CA GLY A 214 -8.11 -10.84 7.27
C GLY A 214 -9.46 -10.52 6.64
N ASP A 215 -10.45 -10.12 7.45
CA ASP A 215 -11.75 -9.68 6.94
C ASP A 215 -11.66 -8.37 6.14
N ALA A 216 -10.90 -7.40 6.66
CA ALA A 216 -10.63 -6.15 5.96
C ALA A 216 -9.97 -6.42 4.59
N LEU A 217 -8.92 -7.24 4.55
CA LEU A 217 -8.24 -7.63 3.31
C LEU A 217 -9.18 -8.37 2.35
N ARG A 218 -10.06 -9.26 2.83
CA ARG A 218 -11.04 -9.96 1.99
C ARG A 218 -12.01 -8.97 1.34
N LYS A 219 -12.56 -8.01 2.08
CA LYS A 219 -13.49 -7.00 1.56
C LYS A 219 -12.85 -6.18 0.44
N VAL A 220 -11.60 -5.81 0.63
CA VAL A 220 -10.79 -5.04 -0.32
C VAL A 220 -10.43 -5.89 -1.56
N SER A 221 -10.18 -7.18 -1.38
CA SER A 221 -9.73 -8.12 -2.43
C SER A 221 -10.84 -8.75 -3.27
N ALA A 222 -12.08 -8.84 -2.78
CA ALA A 222 -13.10 -9.78 -3.25
C ALA A 222 -13.69 -9.53 -4.67
N ALA A 223 -13.24 -8.51 -5.40
CA ALA A 223 -13.85 -8.17 -6.69
C ALA A 223 -12.88 -7.53 -7.71
N ALA A 224 -11.58 -7.67 -7.49
CA ALA A 224 -10.61 -7.23 -8.46
C ALA A 224 -10.57 -8.23 -9.62
N ASP A 225 -10.77 -7.71 -10.84
CA ASP A 225 -10.63 -8.43 -12.11
C ASP A 225 -9.28 -9.19 -12.15
N PRO A 226 -9.20 -10.41 -12.72
CA PRO A 226 -7.92 -11.05 -13.04
C PRO A 226 -6.88 -10.11 -13.67
N ASP A 227 -7.30 -9.16 -14.50
CA ASP A 227 -6.41 -8.15 -15.11
C ASP A 227 -5.94 -7.08 -14.11
N ALA A 228 -6.68 -6.84 -13.03
CA ALA A 228 -6.25 -5.97 -11.94
C ALA A 228 -5.12 -6.61 -11.12
N ALA A 229 -5.08 -7.95 -11.00
CA ALA A 229 -4.02 -8.66 -10.29
C ALA A 229 -2.63 -8.38 -10.91
N ALA A 230 -2.55 -8.40 -12.24
CA ALA A 230 -1.34 -8.06 -12.96
C ALA A 230 -0.91 -6.61 -12.70
N ALA A 231 -1.84 -5.66 -12.76
CA ALA A 231 -1.53 -4.25 -12.51
C ALA A 231 -1.06 -3.98 -11.07
N PHE A 232 -1.63 -4.64 -10.07
CA PHE A 232 -1.15 -4.55 -8.68
C PHE A 232 0.20 -5.24 -8.46
N LEU A 233 0.51 -6.25 -9.26
CA LEU A 233 1.82 -6.90 -9.23
C LEU A 233 2.90 -6.04 -9.88
N ASP A 234 2.61 -5.44 -11.04
CA ASP A 234 3.49 -4.47 -11.70
C ASP A 234 3.81 -3.32 -10.75
N MET A 235 2.76 -2.79 -10.11
CA MET A 235 2.88 -1.82 -9.03
C MET A 235 3.83 -2.30 -7.93
N LEU A 236 3.65 -3.50 -7.38
CA LEU A 236 4.51 -4.05 -6.31
C LEU A 236 5.99 -4.15 -6.72
N VAL A 237 6.26 -4.60 -7.94
CA VAL A 237 7.62 -4.63 -8.51
C VAL A 237 8.18 -3.21 -8.53
N HIS A 238 7.39 -2.26 -9.03
CA HIS A 238 7.78 -0.86 -9.07
C HIS A 238 7.92 -0.20 -7.69
N VAL A 239 7.21 -0.62 -6.64
CA VAL A 239 7.35 -0.07 -5.26
C VAL A 239 8.77 -0.27 -4.73
N ILE A 240 9.28 -1.50 -4.82
CA ILE A 240 10.64 -1.84 -4.37
C ILE A 240 11.64 -0.95 -5.11
N ASP A 241 11.37 -0.71 -6.38
CA ASP A 241 12.25 0.04 -7.25
C ASP A 241 12.12 1.55 -7.12
N PHE A 242 10.96 2.05 -6.74
CA PHE A 242 10.75 3.46 -6.44
C PHE A 242 11.61 3.91 -5.26
N ARG A 243 12.07 2.96 -4.42
CA ARG A 243 12.99 3.16 -3.30
C ARG A 243 14.48 3.21 -3.70
N SER A 244 14.86 2.69 -4.87
CA SER A 244 16.27 2.62 -5.31
C SER A 244 16.43 2.90 -6.80
N ARG A 245 17.27 3.89 -7.14
CA ARG A 245 17.54 4.26 -8.55
C ARG A 245 18.14 3.13 -9.38
N HIS A 246 18.65 2.08 -8.75
CA HIS A 246 19.42 1.02 -9.39
C HIS A 246 18.63 -0.28 -9.63
N THR A 247 17.37 -0.40 -9.19
CA THR A 247 16.72 -1.72 -9.09
C THR A 247 15.68 -2.05 -10.17
N VAL A 248 14.96 -1.12 -10.81
CA VAL A 248 13.99 -1.50 -11.90
C VAL A 248 14.70 -2.28 -13.00
N THR A 249 15.80 -1.71 -13.50
CA THR A 249 16.59 -2.36 -14.53
C THR A 249 17.14 -3.69 -14.01
N HIS A 250 17.50 -3.79 -12.73
CA HIS A 250 18.00 -5.04 -12.15
C HIS A 250 16.93 -6.13 -12.10
N THR A 251 15.77 -5.86 -11.50
CA THR A 251 14.69 -6.84 -11.33
C THR A 251 14.19 -7.31 -12.69
N VAL A 252 13.90 -6.38 -13.60
CA VAL A 252 13.41 -6.71 -14.95
C VAL A 252 14.48 -7.45 -15.76
N THR A 253 15.75 -7.01 -15.73
CA THR A 253 16.84 -7.69 -16.46
C THR A 253 17.08 -9.09 -15.91
N THR A 254 17.04 -9.26 -14.59
CA THR A 254 17.22 -10.57 -13.93
C THR A 254 16.09 -11.52 -14.29
N ALA A 255 14.83 -11.06 -14.23
CA ALA A 255 13.68 -11.86 -14.61
C ALA A 255 13.73 -12.29 -16.08
N TRP A 256 14.03 -11.38 -17.01
CA TRP A 256 14.18 -11.70 -18.42
C TRP A 256 15.36 -12.63 -18.69
N THR A 257 16.50 -12.42 -18.03
CA THR A 257 17.67 -13.29 -18.16
C THR A 257 17.36 -14.71 -17.68
N ALA A 258 16.71 -14.84 -16.51
CA ALA A 258 16.29 -16.12 -15.97
C ALA A 258 15.32 -16.83 -16.92
N TYR A 259 14.35 -16.10 -17.49
CA TYR A 259 13.42 -16.66 -18.46
C TYR A 259 14.11 -17.13 -19.75
N GLU A 260 15.04 -16.36 -20.31
CA GLU A 260 15.80 -16.75 -21.50
C GLU A 260 16.74 -17.94 -21.27
N ILE A 261 17.24 -18.12 -20.04
CA ILE A 261 17.95 -19.34 -19.65
C ILE A 261 16.96 -20.51 -19.57
N ALA A 262 15.82 -20.32 -18.89
CA ALA A 262 14.78 -21.35 -18.76
C ALA A 262 14.25 -21.82 -20.12
N ARG A 263 14.06 -20.91 -21.10
CA ARG A 263 13.68 -21.23 -22.49
C ARG A 263 14.61 -22.21 -23.20
N ARG A 264 15.90 -22.25 -22.79
CA ARG A 264 16.90 -23.15 -23.39
C ARG A 264 17.00 -24.48 -22.67
N LEU A 265 16.57 -24.55 -21.40
CA LEU A 265 16.77 -25.70 -20.52
C LEU A 265 15.47 -26.46 -20.20
N ILE A 266 14.32 -25.78 -20.25
CA ILE A 266 13.01 -26.29 -19.85
C ILE A 266 12.09 -26.28 -21.06
N ALA A 267 11.49 -27.42 -21.37
CA ALA A 267 10.55 -27.55 -22.49
C ALA A 267 9.16 -26.99 -22.16
N ASP A 268 8.68 -27.19 -20.92
CA ASP A 268 7.36 -26.75 -20.50
C ASP A 268 7.28 -25.22 -20.35
N GLU A 269 6.22 -24.62 -20.87
CA GLU A 269 6.00 -23.16 -20.82
C GLU A 269 5.58 -22.68 -19.43
N ALA A 270 4.75 -23.47 -18.74
CA ALA A 270 4.29 -23.11 -17.40
C ALA A 270 5.45 -23.12 -16.38
N GLU A 271 6.34 -24.11 -16.44
CA GLU A 271 7.57 -24.12 -15.64
C GLU A 271 8.49 -22.92 -15.94
N ARG A 272 8.64 -22.53 -17.21
CA ARG A 272 9.40 -21.32 -17.58
C ARG A 272 8.78 -20.05 -16.99
N GLY A 273 7.46 -19.95 -17.00
CA GLY A 273 6.74 -18.83 -16.40
C GLY A 273 6.90 -18.74 -14.88
N ARG A 274 6.95 -19.89 -14.20
CA ARG A 274 7.25 -19.96 -12.76
C ARG A 274 8.64 -19.42 -12.44
N VAL A 275 9.66 -19.74 -13.26
CA VAL A 275 11.01 -19.17 -13.12
C VAL A 275 11.00 -17.65 -13.30
N TYR A 276 10.31 -17.15 -14.33
CA TYR A 276 10.19 -15.71 -14.56
C TYR A 276 9.52 -15.00 -13.37
N CYS A 277 8.40 -15.53 -12.88
CA CYS A 277 7.66 -14.96 -11.76
C CYS A 277 8.48 -14.97 -10.46
N ALA A 278 9.21 -16.05 -10.17
CA ALA A 278 10.10 -16.12 -9.02
C ALA A 278 11.23 -15.08 -9.09
N ALA A 279 11.83 -14.90 -10.26
CA ALA A 279 12.86 -13.89 -10.48
C ALA A 279 12.31 -12.45 -10.43
N LEU A 280 11.06 -12.23 -10.84
CA LEU A 280 10.41 -10.92 -10.70
C LEU A 280 10.18 -10.54 -9.22
N LEU A 281 9.92 -11.53 -8.36
CA LEU A 281 9.55 -11.35 -6.96
C LEU A 281 10.69 -11.54 -5.95
N HIS A 282 11.88 -11.96 -6.41
CA HIS A 282 12.98 -12.39 -5.54
C HIS A 282 13.40 -11.34 -4.49
N ASP A 283 13.30 -10.07 -4.87
CA ASP A 283 13.78 -8.93 -4.09
C ASP A 283 12.66 -8.15 -3.39
N VAL A 284 11.42 -8.64 -3.35
CA VAL A 284 10.31 -7.91 -2.70
C VAL A 284 10.55 -7.59 -1.24
N GLY A 285 11.29 -8.44 -0.52
CA GLY A 285 11.69 -8.20 0.86
C GLY A 285 12.66 -7.04 1.05
N LYS A 286 13.27 -6.49 -0.02
CA LYS A 286 14.12 -5.28 0.09
C LYS A 286 13.34 -4.07 0.60
N ILE A 287 12.02 -4.08 0.50
CA ILE A 287 11.15 -3.04 1.06
C ILE A 287 11.36 -2.83 2.57
N GLY A 288 11.66 -3.90 3.32
CA GLY A 288 11.93 -3.83 4.75
C GLY A 288 13.39 -3.53 5.11
N ILE A 289 14.26 -3.27 4.12
CA ILE A 289 15.66 -2.92 4.37
C ILE A 289 15.78 -1.41 4.55
N PRO A 290 16.41 -0.91 5.63
CA PRO A 290 16.60 0.53 5.86
C PRO A 290 17.26 1.23 4.67
N LEU A 291 16.76 2.42 4.30
CA LEU A 291 17.22 3.13 3.10
C LEU A 291 18.73 3.42 3.13
N GLY A 292 19.26 3.84 4.29
CA GLY A 292 20.70 4.09 4.48
C GLY A 292 21.59 2.85 4.32
N ILE A 293 21.03 1.64 4.40
CA ILE A 293 21.73 0.38 4.07
C ILE A 293 21.52 0.03 2.60
N LEU A 294 20.28 0.17 2.10
CA LEU A 294 19.91 -0.17 0.72
C LEU A 294 20.67 0.68 -0.32
N GLU A 295 20.77 1.99 -0.08
CA GLU A 295 21.40 2.98 -0.96
C GLU A 295 22.82 3.38 -0.51
N LYS A 296 23.44 2.62 0.42
CA LYS A 296 24.74 3.00 0.97
C LYS A 296 25.80 3.12 -0.14
N PRO A 297 26.48 4.27 -0.28
CA PRO A 297 27.58 4.39 -1.23
C PRO A 297 28.79 3.58 -0.74
N GLY A 298 29.15 2.53 -1.47
CA GLY A 298 30.31 1.69 -1.18
C GLY A 298 29.95 0.31 -0.62
N ARG A 299 30.88 -0.32 0.11
CA ARG A 299 30.69 -1.68 0.63
C ARG A 299 29.92 -1.63 1.95
N LEU A 300 28.94 -2.52 2.09
CA LEU A 300 28.32 -2.80 3.38
C LEU A 300 29.33 -3.46 4.33
N ASP A 301 29.31 -3.06 5.59
CA ASP A 301 30.02 -3.77 6.65
C ASP A 301 29.31 -5.09 7.03
N ALA A 302 29.88 -5.85 7.95
CA ALA A 302 29.34 -7.15 8.32
C ALA A 302 27.95 -7.08 8.98
N ARG A 303 27.65 -6.00 9.73
CA ARG A 303 26.34 -5.80 10.38
C ARG A 303 25.31 -5.36 9.35
N GLU A 304 25.68 -4.43 8.49
CA GLU A 304 24.83 -3.95 7.40
C GLU A 304 24.51 -5.07 6.41
N MET A 305 25.48 -5.92 6.08
CA MET A 305 25.27 -7.10 5.24
C MET A 305 24.36 -8.14 5.92
N ALA A 306 24.46 -8.31 7.25
CA ALA A 306 23.56 -9.18 7.99
C ALA A 306 22.11 -8.68 7.93
N VAL A 307 21.89 -7.36 8.02
CA VAL A 307 20.57 -6.74 7.80
C VAL A 307 20.15 -6.90 6.34
N MET A 308 21.00 -6.57 5.38
CA MET A 308 20.68 -6.74 3.95
C MET A 308 20.18 -8.16 3.65
N ARG A 309 20.82 -9.20 4.19
CA ARG A 309 20.43 -10.60 3.99
C ARG A 309 19.03 -10.95 4.50
N THR A 310 18.44 -10.19 5.43
CA THR A 310 17.09 -10.51 5.92
C THR A 310 16.01 -10.33 4.85
N HIS A 311 16.31 -9.63 3.74
CA HIS A 311 15.35 -9.46 2.63
C HIS A 311 14.82 -10.80 2.09
N VAL A 312 15.61 -11.89 2.12
CA VAL A 312 15.13 -13.19 1.63
C VAL A 312 14.04 -13.78 2.51
N THR A 313 14.17 -13.64 3.83
CA THR A 313 13.16 -14.06 4.80
C THR A 313 11.92 -13.18 4.71
N LEU A 314 12.13 -11.87 4.50
CA LEU A 314 11.02 -10.94 4.24
C LEU A 314 10.29 -11.30 2.94
N THR A 315 11.01 -11.60 1.85
CA THR A 315 10.45 -12.09 0.59
C THR A 315 9.59 -13.33 0.83
N GLU A 316 10.10 -14.34 1.55
CA GLU A 316 9.33 -15.55 1.88
C GLU A 316 8.03 -15.20 2.63
N SER A 317 8.12 -14.34 3.64
CA SER A 317 6.96 -13.94 4.46
C SER A 317 5.90 -13.17 3.66
N ILE A 318 6.33 -12.27 2.76
CA ILE A 318 5.44 -11.48 1.89
C ILE A 318 4.70 -12.42 0.93
N LEU A 319 5.41 -13.37 0.32
CA LEU A 319 4.88 -14.27 -0.71
C LEU A 319 4.04 -15.43 -0.16
N ALA A 320 4.17 -15.77 1.13
CA ALA A 320 3.59 -16.96 1.74
C ALA A 320 2.07 -17.10 1.51
N GLY A 321 1.66 -18.11 0.76
CA GLY A 321 0.24 -18.38 0.44
C GLY A 321 -0.41 -17.41 -0.56
N CYS A 322 0.36 -16.48 -1.13
CA CYS A 322 -0.09 -15.56 -2.18
C CYS A 322 0.25 -16.08 -3.59
N VAL A 323 1.36 -16.82 -3.72
CA VAL A 323 1.84 -17.45 -4.96
C VAL A 323 2.08 -18.95 -4.74
N PRO A 324 2.18 -19.77 -5.81
CA PRO A 324 2.63 -21.15 -5.72
C PRO A 324 3.92 -21.31 -4.89
N ASN A 325 3.97 -22.37 -4.08
CA ASN A 325 5.05 -22.60 -3.10
C ASN A 325 6.45 -22.68 -3.73
N ASP A 326 6.55 -23.23 -4.94
CA ASP A 326 7.80 -23.33 -5.70
C ASP A 326 8.30 -21.95 -6.17
N ILE A 327 7.39 -21.05 -6.56
CA ILE A 327 7.72 -19.66 -6.90
C ILE A 327 8.25 -18.94 -5.65
N ALA A 328 7.52 -19.03 -4.53
CA ALA A 328 7.93 -18.43 -3.26
C ALA A 328 9.29 -18.98 -2.79
N ALA A 329 9.49 -20.30 -2.85
CA ALA A 329 10.74 -20.93 -2.44
C ALA A 329 11.92 -20.52 -3.33
N ALA A 330 11.73 -20.45 -4.66
CA ALA A 330 12.76 -19.99 -5.58
C ALA A 330 13.12 -18.52 -5.35
N ALA A 331 12.11 -17.66 -5.16
CA ALA A 331 12.29 -16.25 -4.81
C ALA A 331 13.03 -16.07 -3.48
N ALA A 332 12.71 -16.85 -2.44
CA ALA A 332 13.34 -16.75 -1.12
C ALA A 332 14.74 -17.39 -1.04
N ARG A 333 15.12 -18.24 -2.00
CA ARG A 333 16.42 -18.97 -1.99
C ARG A 333 17.34 -18.55 -3.13
N HIS A 334 17.13 -17.37 -3.71
CA HIS A 334 17.92 -16.92 -4.86
C HIS A 334 19.41 -16.64 -4.54
N HIS A 335 19.77 -16.48 -3.26
CA HIS A 335 21.17 -16.43 -2.79
C HIS A 335 21.75 -17.81 -2.44
N GLU A 336 20.92 -18.84 -2.36
CA GLU A 336 21.36 -20.20 -2.01
C GLU A 336 22.23 -20.78 -3.13
N LYS A 337 23.31 -21.45 -2.74
CA LYS A 337 24.19 -22.13 -3.69
C LYS A 337 23.80 -23.59 -3.82
N LEU A 338 24.23 -24.21 -4.92
CA LEU A 338 23.98 -25.65 -5.14
C LEU A 338 24.58 -26.55 -4.06
N ASP A 339 25.56 -26.06 -3.31
CA ASP A 339 26.21 -26.77 -2.20
C ASP A 339 25.64 -26.44 -0.81
N GLY A 340 24.62 -25.59 -0.72
CA GLY A 340 24.00 -25.22 0.56
C GLY A 340 24.78 -24.17 1.37
N SER A 341 25.79 -23.51 0.78
CA SER A 341 26.64 -22.54 1.49
C SER A 341 26.18 -21.08 1.39
N GLY A 342 25.02 -20.83 0.77
CA GLY A 342 24.48 -19.49 0.51
C GLY A 342 23.77 -18.86 1.69
#